data_AF-F8F1Y6-F1
#
_entry.id   AF-F8F1Y6-F1
#
_cell.length_a   1.000
_cell.length_b   1.000
_cell.length_c   1.000
_cell.angle_alpha   90.00
_cell.angle_beta   90.00
_cell.angle_gamma   90.00
#
_symmetry.space_group_name_H-M   'P 1'
#
loop_
_entity.id
_entity.type
_entity.pdbx_description
1 polymer ?
#
loop_
_entity_poly.entity_id
_entity_poly.type
_entity_poly.pdbx_seq_one_letter_code
_entity_poly.pdbx_strand_id
1 'polypeptide(L)'
;MYSEEYFIVYPEGDIQQAPGRLSINQLVDINGYPVSLPLQTNKQLVYRITQITRKEQRRGCEIYHYLEQLTADELSEYVRF
;
A
#
# COMPACT_ATOMS: atom_id res chain seq x y z
N MET A 1 2.79 -15.14 -22.10
CA MET A 1 2.72 -13.85 -21.41
C MET A 1 2.19 -14.15 -20.03
N TYR A 2 3.04 -14.08 -19.01
CA TYR A 2 2.58 -14.12 -17.62
C TYR A 2 2.21 -12.68 -17.27
N SER A 3 0.92 -12.43 -17.01
CA SER A 3 0.47 -11.13 -16.51
C SER A 3 0.55 -11.15 -14.99
N GLU A 4 1.28 -10.19 -14.42
CA GLU A 4 1.27 -9.91 -13.00
C GLU A 4 0.36 -8.71 -12.76
N GLU A 5 -0.70 -8.92 -12.00
CA GLU A 5 -1.65 -7.87 -11.65
C GLU A 5 -1.49 -7.54 -10.17
N TYR A 6 -1.37 -6.26 -9.87
CA TYR A 6 -1.17 -5.77 -8.51
C TYR A 6 -2.44 -5.07 -8.06
N PHE A 7 -2.89 -5.41 -6.85
CA PHE A 7 -4.08 -4.87 -6.23
C PHE A 7 -3.74 -4.39 -4.83
N ILE A 8 -4.36 -3.30 -4.40
CA ILE A 8 -4.37 -2.83 -3.02
C ILE A 8 -5.76 -3.04 -2.45
N VAL A 9 -5.83 -3.50 -1.21
CA VAL A 9 -7.05 -3.78 -0.46
C VAL A 9 -7.10 -2.81 0.71
N TYR A 10 -8.06 -1.90 0.70
CA TYR A 10 -8.27 -0.92 1.76
C TYR A 10 -8.90 -1.60 2.99
N PRO A 11 -8.71 -1.04 4.20
CA PRO A 11 -9.33 -1.58 5.41
C PRO A 11 -10.87 -1.59 5.36
N GLU A 12 -11.47 -0.77 4.50
CA GLU A 12 -12.92 -0.73 4.25
C GLU A 12 -13.42 -1.89 3.37
N GLY A 13 -12.50 -2.71 2.83
CA GLY A 13 -12.80 -3.81 1.92
C GLY A 13 -12.84 -3.40 0.44
N ASP A 14 -12.57 -2.13 0.14
CA ASP A 14 -12.43 -1.66 -1.23
C ASP A 14 -11.13 -2.22 -1.85
N ILE A 15 -11.13 -2.48 -3.16
CA ILE A 15 -10.01 -3.09 -3.87
C ILE A 15 -9.74 -2.26 -5.11
N GLN A 16 -8.52 -1.78 -5.23
CA GLN A 16 -8.08 -1.00 -6.39
C GLN A 16 -6.84 -1.61 -7.02
N GLN A 17 -6.67 -1.38 -8.32
CA GLN A 17 -5.43 -1.75 -9.00
C GLN A 17 -4.28 -0.88 -8.50
N ALA A 18 -3.20 -1.53 -8.07
CA ALA A 18 -2.01 -0.83 -7.64
C ALA A 18 -1.21 -0.35 -8.87
N PRO A 19 -0.50 0.79 -8.76
CA PRO A 19 0.32 1.31 -9.86
C PRO A 19 1.53 0.40 -10.18
N GLY A 20 1.86 -0.54 -9.29
CA GLY A 20 2.91 -1.52 -9.50
C GLY A 20 3.15 -2.38 -8.27
N ARG A 21 4.34 -3.00 -8.25
CA ARG A 21 4.77 -3.86 -7.14
C ARG A 21 5.08 -3.03 -5.90
N LEU A 22 4.41 -3.35 -4.80
CA LEU A 22 4.68 -2.77 -3.50
C LEU A 22 5.23 -3.84 -2.54
N SER A 23 5.84 -3.41 -1.44
CA SER A 23 6.52 -4.26 -0.46
C SER A 23 5.89 -4.16 0.94
N ILE A 24 6.04 -5.19 1.76
CA ILE A 24 5.61 -5.14 3.17
C ILE A 24 6.33 -3.99 3.88
N ASN A 25 5.62 -3.32 4.78
CA ASN A 25 6.02 -2.10 5.50
C ASN A 25 6.26 -0.87 4.61
N GLN A 26 5.95 -0.95 3.31
CA GLN A 26 5.99 0.23 2.44
C GLN A 26 4.80 1.14 2.74
N LEU A 27 5.08 2.44 2.80
CA LEU A 27 4.08 3.48 2.98
C LEU A 27 3.58 3.94 1.62
N VAL A 28 2.26 4.00 1.46
CA VAL A 28 1.59 4.46 0.24
C VAL A 28 0.49 5.46 0.58
N ASP A 29 0.23 6.36 -0.35
CA ASP A 29 -0.90 7.29 -0.28
C ASP A 29 -2.23 6.58 -0.61
N ILE A 30 -3.36 7.25 -0.44
CA ILE A 30 -4.69 6.75 -0.84
C ILE A 30 -4.75 6.25 -2.29
N ASN A 31 -3.90 6.76 -3.18
CA ASN A 31 -3.84 6.33 -4.58
C ASN A 31 -2.96 5.09 -4.83
N GLY A 32 -2.34 4.52 -3.78
CA GLY A 32 -1.40 3.41 -3.91
C GLY A 32 0.01 3.82 -4.37
N TYR A 33 0.32 5.11 -4.41
CA TYR A 33 1.66 5.59 -4.72
C TYR A 33 2.56 5.57 -3.48
N PRO A 34 3.80 5.08 -3.59
CA PRO A 34 4.73 5.07 -2.46
C PRO A 34 5.07 6.48 -2.01
N VAL A 35 4.94 6.72 -0.71
CA VAL A 35 5.28 8.01 -0.10
C VAL A 35 6.74 8.01 0.31
N SER A 36 7.45 9.09 0.00
CA SER A 36 8.83 9.26 0.43
C SER A 36 8.90 9.82 1.84
N LEU A 37 9.82 9.28 2.63
CA LEU A 37 10.12 9.74 3.98
C LEU A 37 11.30 10.74 3.95
N PRO A 38 11.35 11.73 4.86
CA PRO A 38 10.35 12.02 5.90
C PRO A 38 9.09 12.66 5.31
N LEU A 39 7.94 12.38 5.92
CA LEU A 39 6.68 13.00 5.52
C LEU A 39 6.72 14.50 5.80
N GLN A 40 6.21 15.30 4.86
CA GLN A 40 6.13 16.76 5.04
C GLN A 40 5.08 17.16 6.09
N THR A 41 4.04 16.32 6.30
CA THR A 41 3.00 16.55 7.30
C THR A 41 2.37 15.23 7.75
N ASN A 42 1.93 15.17 9.00
CA ASN A 42 1.15 14.05 9.56
C ASN A 42 -0.35 14.11 9.22
N LYS A 43 -0.77 15.10 8.41
CA LYS A 43 -2.16 15.25 7.93
C LYS A 43 -2.46 14.50 6.61
N GLN A 44 -1.49 13.76 6.08
CA GLN A 44 -1.69 12.97 4.85
C GLN A 44 -2.30 11.61 5.19
N LEU A 45 -3.17 11.12 4.30
CA LEU A 45 -3.74 9.77 4.38
C LEU A 45 -2.71 8.78 3.87
N VAL A 46 -1.94 8.23 4.80
CA VAL A 46 -0.89 7.26 4.51
C VAL A 46 -1.33 5.89 5.02
N TYR A 47 -1.12 4.90 4.17
CA TYR A 47 -1.38 3.51 4.43
C TYR A 47 -0.07 2.74 4.43
N ARG A 48 0.06 1.76 5.32
CA ARG A 48 1.17 0.82 5.36
C ARG A 48 0.72 -0.53 4.83
N ILE A 49 1.55 -1.17 4.02
CA ILE A 49 1.29 -2.55 3.59
C ILE A 49 1.68 -3.50 4.72
N THR A 50 0.69 -4.13 5.34
CA THR A 50 0.92 -5.09 6.42
C THR A 50 0.97 -6.51 5.91
N GLN A 51 0.23 -6.81 4.85
CA GLN A 51 0.13 -8.15 4.29
C GLN A 51 0.15 -8.12 2.77
N ILE A 52 0.84 -9.12 2.19
CA ILE A 52 0.84 -9.37 0.76
C ILE A 52 0.40 -10.80 0.51
N THR A 53 -0.68 -10.96 -0.26
CA THR A 53 -1.20 -12.26 -0.67
C THR A 53 -1.00 -12.42 -2.17
N ARG A 54 -0.35 -13.51 -2.57
CA ARG A 54 -0.20 -13.84 -3.99
C ARG A 54 -1.14 -14.99 -4.33
N LYS A 55 -1.86 -14.83 -5.43
CA LYS A 55 -2.81 -15.81 -5.94
C LYS A 55 -2.41 -16.17 -7.35
N GLU A 56 -1.85 -17.37 -7.48
CA GLU A 56 -1.53 -17.91 -8.79
C GLU A 56 -2.82 -18.26 -9.54
N GLN A 57 -2.94 -17.73 -10.75
CA GLN A 57 -4.03 -17.98 -11.68
C GLN A 57 -3.49 -18.81 -12.84
N ARG A 58 -4.37 -19.55 -13.53
CA ARG A 58 -4.00 -20.41 -14.67
C ARG A 58 -3.24 -19.69 -15.80
N ARG A 59 -3.30 -18.35 -15.88
CA ARG A 59 -2.64 -17.52 -16.90
C ARG A 59 -1.88 -16.30 -16.34
N GLY A 60 -1.70 -16.19 -15.03
CA GLY A 60 -1.11 -15.00 -14.42
C GLY A 60 -0.95 -15.13 -12.91
N CYS A 61 -0.56 -14.04 -12.27
CA CYS A 61 -0.45 -13.97 -10.81
C CYS A 61 -1.09 -12.66 -10.34
N GLU A 62 -2.06 -12.77 -9.45
CA GLU A 62 -2.68 -11.62 -8.81
C GLU A 62 -2.01 -11.42 -7.45
N ILE A 63 -1.53 -10.22 -7.19
CA ILE A 63 -0.89 -9.87 -5.94
C ILE A 63 -1.74 -8.83 -5.24
N TYR A 64 -2.29 -9.21 -4.09
CA TYR A 64 -3.13 -8.37 -3.24
C TYR A 64 -2.28 -7.81 -2.09
N HIS A 65 -2.31 -6.50 -1.91
CA HIS A 65 -1.58 -5.75 -0.90
C HIS A 65 -2.58 -5.16 0.08
N TYR A 66 -2.64 -5.70 1.29
CA TYR A 66 -3.55 -5.21 2.32
C TYR A 66 -2.96 -3.98 2.97
N LEU A 67 -3.75 -2.92 2.95
CA LEU A 67 -3.43 -1.61 3.48
C LEU A 67 -3.95 -1.47 4.90
N GLU A 68 -3.12 -0.91 5.76
CA GLU A 68 -3.47 -0.50 7.11
C GLU A 68 -3.30 1.02 7.20
N GLN A 69 -4.36 1.72 7.58
CA GLN A 69 -4.31 3.17 7.73
C GLN A 69 -3.48 3.53 8.95
N LEU A 70 -2.43 4.32 8.76
CA LEU A 70 -1.64 4.85 9.87
C LEU A 70 -2.35 6.05 10.48
N THR A 71 -2.28 6.16 11.80
CA THR A 71 -2.81 7.31 12.52
C THR A 71 -1.81 8.47 12.51
N ALA A 72 -2.30 9.69 12.78
CA ALA A 72 -1.42 10.87 12.86
C ALA A 72 -0.32 10.75 13.93
N ASP A 73 -0.54 9.91 14.95
CA ASP A 73 0.42 9.58 16.00
C ASP A 73 1.56 8.72 15.43
N GLU A 74 1.25 7.62 14.75
CA GLU A 74 2.25 6.79 14.07
C GLU A 74 3.00 7.57 12.98
N LEU A 75 2.29 8.42 12.22
CA LEU A 75 2.93 9.28 11.21
C LEU A 75 3.88 10.30 11.83
N SER A 76 3.66 10.70 13.09
CA SER A 76 4.55 11.65 13.77
C SER A 76 5.96 11.11 13.96
N GLU A 77 6.13 9.78 14.09
CA GLU A 77 7.46 9.14 14.14
C GLU A 77 8.21 9.25 12.81
N TYR A 78 7.48 9.41 11.70
CA TYR A 78 8.02 9.51 10.35
C TYR A 78 8.15 10.96 9.84
N VAL A 79 7.60 11.93 10.56
CA VAL A 79 7.75 13.36 10.28
C VAL A 79 9.03 13.85 10.95
N ARG A 80 9.94 14.40 10.15
CA ARG A 80 11.13 15.05 10.67
C ARG A 80 10.85 16.55 10.80
N PHE A 81 10.85 17.05 12.03
CA PHE A 81 10.82 18.48 12.34
C PHE A 81 12.20 19.12 12.18
#